data_AF-A0A1Y1CHF9-F1
#
_entry.id   AF-A0A1Y1CHF9-F1
#
_cell.length_a   1.000
_cell.length_b   1.000
_cell.length_c   1.000
_cell.angle_alpha   90.00
_cell.angle_beta   90.00
_cell.angle_gamma   90.00
#
_symmetry.space_group_name_H-M   'P 1'
#
loop_
_entity.id
_entity.type
_entity.pdbx_description
1 polymer ?
#
loop_
_entity_poly.entity_id
_entity_poly.type
_entity_poly.pdbx_seq_one_letter_code
_entity_poly.pdbx_strand_id
1 'polypeptide(L)'
;MKKFGTIYILLLSLLLVACDPFATKIGPKVSLYESITIQECTFPDTLKVMTWNIKFGGGRIDFFFDCHGDRVIMEESEVIDNMALLSEKIREVNPDILFIQEADVNAKRSAYVDQVQYLLDNSDLNYAAYASQWKAKHIPSNGIGKMDSGNAILSKWKFTDAKRTPLPLIQSQNFIVRYFYLKRNILEANLENKGESIKLLTTHLSAYAKDDTKKIQLGILKTYVDSLNQKGQKFILAGDFNSLPPFSVQTSNFDDSACTDGDFEADNYSAETNWMMPFYENYQAAIPLENFKENNSKHFSHTTDKNGYWNRKVDYLFTNGCFIPTSGNTLQQWMQVSDHAPIVVTYEL
;
A
#
# COMPACT_ATOMS: atom_id res chain seq x y z
N MET A 1 -14.34 0.97 -49.78
CA MET A 1 -13.76 1.97 -48.85
C MET A 1 -14.78 2.72 -47.96
N LYS A 2 -16.08 2.83 -48.30
CA LYS A 2 -17.06 3.56 -47.45
C LYS A 2 -17.60 2.82 -46.21
N LYS A 3 -17.57 1.47 -46.16
CA LYS A 3 -18.11 0.68 -45.03
C LYS A 3 -17.24 0.67 -43.76
N PHE A 4 -15.94 0.91 -43.87
CA PHE A 4 -15.03 0.90 -42.72
C PHE A 4 -15.12 2.20 -41.89
N GLY A 5 -15.34 3.35 -42.54
CA GLY A 5 -15.46 4.64 -41.84
C GLY A 5 -16.69 4.73 -40.93
N THR A 6 -17.82 4.15 -41.33
CA THR A 6 -19.06 4.16 -40.54
C THR A 6 -18.94 3.32 -39.26
N ILE A 7 -18.19 2.20 -39.29
CA ILE A 7 -17.95 1.35 -38.11
C ILE A 7 -17.06 2.06 -37.09
N TYR A 8 -16.00 2.74 -37.53
CA TYR A 8 -15.14 3.54 -36.64
C TYR A 8 -15.89 4.69 -35.98
N ILE A 9 -16.76 5.40 -36.73
CA ILE A 9 -17.58 6.49 -36.18
C ILE A 9 -18.60 5.95 -35.17
N LEU A 10 -19.20 4.78 -35.41
CA LEU A 10 -20.10 4.13 -34.45
C LEU A 10 -19.37 3.71 -33.16
N LEU A 11 -18.19 3.10 -33.27
CA LEU A 11 -17.35 2.71 -32.13
C LEU A 11 -16.89 3.93 -31.31
N LEU A 12 -16.50 5.02 -31.98
CA LEU A 12 -16.17 6.28 -31.31
C LEU A 12 -17.39 6.85 -30.59
N SER A 13 -18.58 6.79 -31.21
CA SER A 13 -19.82 7.25 -30.59
C SER A 13 -20.25 6.39 -29.39
N LEU A 14 -20.04 5.07 -29.42
CA LEU A 14 -20.30 4.15 -28.30
C LEU A 14 -19.34 4.39 -27.12
N LEU A 15 -18.08 4.72 -27.40
CA LEU A 15 -17.11 5.13 -26.37
C LEU A 15 -17.48 6.48 -25.73
N LEU A 16 -18.11 7.39 -26.49
CA LEU A 16 -18.60 8.67 -25.98
C LEU A 16 -19.87 8.53 -25.12
N VAL A 17 -20.66 7.46 -25.31
CA VAL A 17 -21.89 7.18 -24.54
C VAL A 17 -21.59 6.44 -23.22
N ALA A 18 -20.50 5.68 -23.14
CA ALA A 18 -20.08 5.05 -21.89
C ALA A 18 -19.34 6.04 -20.98
N CYS A 19 -19.88 6.33 -19.79
CA CYS A 19 -19.23 7.25 -18.84
C CYS A 19 -17.90 6.74 -18.25
N ASP A 20 -17.55 5.46 -18.49
CA ASP A 20 -16.31 4.82 -18.03
C ASP A 20 -16.03 3.49 -18.80
N PRO A 21 -15.63 3.57 -20.09
CA PRO A 21 -15.51 2.38 -20.95
C PRO A 21 -14.43 1.39 -20.48
N PHE A 22 -13.42 1.88 -19.77
CA PHE A 22 -12.33 1.05 -19.23
C PHE A 22 -12.55 0.61 -17.78
N ALA A 23 -13.70 0.90 -17.18
CA ALA A 23 -14.01 0.58 -15.79
C ALA A 23 -12.93 1.07 -14.80
N THR A 24 -12.50 2.32 -14.96
CA THR A 24 -11.47 2.95 -14.12
C THR A 24 -12.04 3.58 -12.85
N LYS A 25 -13.36 3.77 -12.77
CA LYS A 25 -14.05 4.26 -11.57
C LYS A 25 -14.05 3.16 -10.51
N ILE A 26 -13.59 3.53 -9.31
CA ILE A 26 -13.56 2.65 -8.15
C ILE A 26 -14.56 3.19 -7.12
N GLY A 27 -15.62 2.43 -6.87
CA GLY A 27 -16.63 2.76 -5.87
C GLY A 27 -16.16 2.54 -4.42
N PRO A 28 -17.09 2.58 -3.44
CA PRO A 28 -16.77 2.35 -2.03
C PRO A 28 -16.64 0.86 -1.66
N LYS A 29 -16.87 -0.05 -2.62
CA LYS A 29 -16.91 -1.50 -2.38
C LYS A 29 -15.54 -2.00 -1.90
N VAL A 30 -15.58 -2.79 -0.83
CA VAL A 30 -14.48 -3.63 -0.34
C VAL A 30 -14.80 -5.08 -0.68
N SER A 31 -13.80 -5.83 -1.13
CA SER A 31 -13.89 -7.28 -1.30
C SER A 31 -13.45 -7.96 -0.01
N LEU A 32 -14.27 -8.88 0.51
CA LEU A 32 -13.92 -9.72 1.67
C LEU A 32 -13.49 -11.10 1.16
N TYR A 33 -12.44 -11.64 1.76
CA TYR A 33 -11.85 -12.93 1.44
C TYR A 33 -11.83 -13.82 2.68
N GLU A 34 -11.85 -15.12 2.46
CA GLU A 34 -11.66 -16.14 3.48
C GLU A 34 -10.60 -17.12 2.95
N SER A 35 -9.72 -17.59 3.82
CA SER A 35 -8.76 -18.66 3.49
C SER A 35 -9.53 -19.94 3.16
N ILE A 36 -8.99 -20.75 2.26
CA ILE A 36 -9.56 -22.08 1.93
C ILE A 36 -9.66 -22.94 3.19
N THR A 37 -8.71 -22.80 4.13
CA THR A 37 -8.72 -23.51 5.41
C THR A 37 -8.68 -22.51 6.56
N ILE A 38 -9.78 -22.43 7.31
CA ILE A 38 -9.85 -21.58 8.50
C ILE A 38 -9.20 -22.30 9.69
N GLN A 39 -8.18 -21.67 10.27
CA GLN A 39 -7.58 -22.10 11.51
C GLN A 39 -8.32 -21.46 12.69
N GLU A 40 -8.78 -22.26 13.65
CA GLU A 40 -9.37 -21.70 14.87
C GLU A 40 -8.29 -21.03 15.73
N CYS A 41 -8.42 -19.72 15.93
CA CYS A 41 -7.48 -18.91 16.70
C CYS A 41 -8.20 -18.28 17.89
N THR A 42 -7.72 -18.53 19.10
CA THR A 42 -8.17 -17.80 20.30
C THR A 42 -7.70 -16.35 20.22
N PHE A 43 -8.56 -15.40 20.56
CA PHE A 43 -8.15 -14.00 20.62
C PHE A 43 -7.18 -13.78 21.80
N PRO A 44 -5.93 -13.35 21.56
CA PRO A 44 -4.91 -13.18 22.59
C PRO A 44 -5.12 -11.88 23.39
N ASP A 45 -4.28 -11.61 24.38
CA ASP A 45 -4.24 -10.32 25.10
C ASP A 45 -3.40 -9.26 24.36
N THR A 46 -2.60 -9.68 23.38
CA THR A 46 -1.76 -8.81 22.56
C THR A 46 -1.80 -9.24 21.11
N LEU A 47 -1.80 -8.30 20.18
CA LEU A 47 -1.78 -8.55 18.74
C LEU A 47 -0.40 -8.26 18.15
N LYS A 48 0.18 -9.21 17.42
CA LYS A 48 1.33 -8.95 16.56
C LYS A 48 0.85 -8.34 15.25
N VAL A 49 1.30 -7.11 14.98
CA VAL A 49 0.86 -6.32 13.85
C VAL A 49 2.01 -6.11 12.88
N MET A 50 1.75 -6.26 11.59
CA MET A 50 2.73 -6.08 10.53
C MET A 50 2.18 -5.21 9.39
N THR A 51 3.02 -4.38 8.78
CA THR A 51 2.71 -3.71 7.52
C THR A 51 3.80 -3.97 6.49
N TRP A 52 3.40 -4.15 5.23
CA TRP A 52 4.32 -4.41 4.14
C TRP A 52 3.75 -3.96 2.78
N ASN A 53 4.45 -3.07 2.08
CA ASN A 53 4.28 -2.94 0.63
C ASN A 53 4.97 -4.12 -0.05
N ILE A 54 4.21 -4.93 -0.80
CA ILE A 54 4.69 -6.20 -1.35
C ILE A 54 5.17 -6.09 -2.81
N LYS A 55 5.29 -4.86 -3.33
CA LYS A 55 5.69 -4.56 -4.71
C LYS A 55 4.99 -5.48 -5.71
N PHE A 56 3.67 -5.67 -5.55
CA PHE A 56 2.85 -6.52 -6.43
C PHE A 56 3.43 -7.91 -6.69
N GLY A 57 4.05 -8.53 -5.68
CA GLY A 57 4.67 -9.85 -5.81
C GLY A 57 5.87 -9.85 -6.76
N GLY A 58 6.49 -8.70 -6.97
CA GLY A 58 7.58 -8.49 -7.91
C GLY A 58 8.97 -8.56 -7.30
N GLY A 59 9.12 -8.89 -6.02
CA GLY A 59 10.44 -8.94 -5.39
C GLY A 59 11.19 -7.62 -5.56
N ARG A 60 12.35 -7.67 -6.23
CA ARG A 60 13.13 -6.47 -6.63
C ARG A 60 13.29 -6.38 -8.14
N ILE A 61 12.23 -6.63 -8.92
CA ILE A 61 12.29 -6.42 -10.37
C ILE A 61 12.59 -4.94 -10.70
N ASP A 62 13.34 -4.70 -11.78
CA ASP A 62 13.54 -3.36 -12.33
C ASP A 62 12.29 -2.95 -13.13
N PHE A 63 11.25 -2.56 -12.40
CA PHE A 63 9.99 -2.15 -12.99
C PHE A 63 10.13 -0.79 -13.67
N PHE A 64 9.44 -0.57 -14.78
CA PHE A 64 9.63 0.64 -15.59
C PHE A 64 9.31 1.95 -14.84
N PHE A 65 8.45 1.94 -13.82
CA PHE A 65 8.21 3.14 -13.00
C PHE A 65 9.41 3.54 -12.15
N ASP A 66 10.32 2.62 -11.87
CA ASP A 66 11.49 2.85 -11.01
C ASP A 66 12.69 3.37 -11.82
N CYS A 67 12.57 3.40 -13.15
CA CYS A 67 13.60 3.86 -14.10
C CYS A 67 14.93 3.07 -14.09
N HIS A 68 15.01 1.96 -13.35
CA HIS A 68 16.15 1.02 -13.35
C HIS A 68 16.09 0.00 -14.51
N GLY A 69 14.97 -0.07 -15.24
CA GLY A 69 14.76 -1.01 -16.35
C GLY A 69 13.47 -0.73 -17.11
N ASP A 70 13.12 -1.62 -18.04
CA ASP A 70 11.95 -1.50 -18.92
C ASP A 70 10.89 -2.58 -18.69
N ARG A 71 11.03 -3.36 -17.61
CA ARG A 71 10.11 -4.47 -17.33
C ARG A 71 8.74 -3.97 -16.89
N VAL A 72 7.70 -4.61 -17.43
CA VAL A 72 6.29 -4.25 -17.16
C VAL A 72 5.46 -5.48 -16.77
N ILE A 73 5.81 -6.66 -17.27
CA ILE A 73 5.07 -7.91 -17.08
C ILE A 73 6.03 -8.96 -16.53
N MET A 74 5.57 -9.69 -15.53
CA MET A 74 6.22 -10.88 -15.00
C MET A 74 5.55 -12.14 -15.54
N GLU A 75 6.35 -13.20 -15.63
CA GLU A 75 5.83 -14.54 -15.89
C GLU A 75 5.15 -15.10 -14.63
N GLU A 76 4.17 -15.98 -14.79
CA GLU A 76 3.42 -16.53 -13.65
C GLU A 76 4.34 -17.24 -12.65
N SER A 77 5.32 -18.02 -13.12
CA SER A 77 6.28 -18.70 -12.25
C SER A 77 7.10 -17.74 -11.39
N GLU A 78 7.51 -16.60 -11.96
CA GLU A 78 8.26 -15.57 -11.24
C GLU A 78 7.41 -14.96 -10.11
N VAL A 79 6.13 -14.66 -10.41
CA VAL A 79 5.19 -14.16 -9.39
C VAL A 79 4.98 -15.19 -8.29
N ILE A 80 4.77 -16.46 -8.64
CA ILE A 80 4.56 -17.53 -7.65
C ILE A 80 5.81 -17.73 -6.78
N ASP A 81 7.02 -17.72 -7.35
CA ASP A 81 8.26 -17.84 -6.58
C ASP A 81 8.43 -16.68 -5.58
N ASN A 82 8.17 -15.45 -6.03
CA ASN A 82 8.20 -14.28 -5.15
C ASN A 82 7.13 -14.35 -4.05
N MET A 83 5.90 -14.76 -4.40
CA MET A 83 4.80 -14.90 -3.45
C MET A 83 5.05 -16.04 -2.45
N ALA A 84 5.70 -17.13 -2.86
CA ALA A 84 6.13 -18.21 -1.98
C ALA A 84 7.11 -17.69 -0.93
N LEU A 85 8.15 -16.96 -1.35
CA LEU A 85 9.11 -16.35 -0.44
C LEU A 85 8.46 -15.31 0.49
N LEU A 86 7.56 -14.48 -0.03
CA LEU A 86 6.79 -13.53 0.75
C LEU A 86 5.96 -14.23 1.83
N SER A 87 5.23 -15.30 1.47
CA SER A 87 4.43 -16.09 2.40
C SER A 87 5.28 -16.77 3.47
N GLU A 88 6.49 -17.24 3.11
CA GLU A 88 7.45 -17.80 4.06
C GLU A 88 7.83 -16.78 5.13
N LYS A 89 8.18 -15.55 4.73
CA LYS A 89 8.54 -14.49 5.68
C LYS A 89 7.37 -14.03 6.53
N ILE A 90 6.16 -14.01 5.96
CA ILE A 90 4.94 -13.76 6.74
C ILE A 90 4.72 -14.86 7.79
N ARG A 91 4.93 -16.14 7.45
CA ARG A 91 4.84 -17.26 8.42
C ARG A 91 5.95 -17.21 9.48
N GLU A 92 7.15 -16.76 9.14
CA GLU A 92 8.23 -16.53 10.12
C GLU A 92 7.83 -15.49 11.18
N VAL A 93 7.17 -14.39 10.77
CA VAL A 93 6.61 -13.41 11.72
C VAL A 93 5.40 -13.97 12.45
N ASN A 94 4.52 -14.67 11.73
CA ASN A 94 3.18 -15.05 12.13
C ASN A 94 2.40 -13.87 12.75
N PRO A 95 2.08 -12.82 11.96
CA PRO A 95 1.31 -11.70 12.44
C PRO A 95 -0.14 -12.10 12.69
N ASP A 96 -0.78 -11.45 13.65
CA ASP A 96 -2.22 -11.58 13.88
C ASP A 96 -3.00 -10.67 12.93
N ILE A 97 -2.43 -9.50 12.60
CA ILE A 97 -2.94 -8.52 11.64
C ILE A 97 -1.82 -8.12 10.68
N LEU A 98 -2.10 -8.15 9.38
CA LEU A 98 -1.18 -7.80 8.32
C LEU A 98 -1.79 -6.76 7.37
N PHE A 99 -1.16 -5.60 7.27
CA PHE A 99 -1.52 -4.53 6.35
C PHE A 99 -0.66 -4.61 5.09
N ILE A 100 -1.29 -4.75 3.92
CA ILE A 100 -0.60 -4.90 2.64
C ILE A 100 -0.90 -3.71 1.72
N GLN A 101 0.14 -3.20 1.08
CA GLN A 101 0.03 -2.25 -0.03
C GLN A 101 0.54 -2.91 -1.32
N GLU A 102 0.01 -2.43 -2.46
CA GLU A 102 0.34 -2.94 -3.80
C GLU A 102 0.02 -4.43 -4.02
N ALA A 103 -1.07 -4.93 -3.43
CA ALA A 103 -1.55 -6.27 -3.75
C ALA A 103 -2.29 -6.26 -5.10
N ASP A 104 -1.84 -7.07 -6.04
CA ASP A 104 -2.55 -7.32 -7.29
C ASP A 104 -3.51 -8.51 -7.15
N VAL A 105 -4.72 -8.40 -7.69
CA VAL A 105 -5.72 -9.49 -7.65
C VAL A 105 -6.17 -9.98 -9.04
N ASN A 106 -6.01 -9.13 -10.06
CA ASN A 106 -6.39 -9.44 -11.44
C ASN A 106 -5.66 -8.48 -12.39
N ALA A 107 -4.35 -8.39 -12.23
CA ALA A 107 -3.49 -7.51 -13.00
C ALA A 107 -2.60 -8.30 -13.95
N LYS A 108 -2.48 -7.82 -15.19
CA LYS A 108 -1.67 -8.47 -16.23
C LYS A 108 -0.18 -8.45 -15.85
N ARG A 109 0.29 -7.41 -15.15
CA ARG A 109 1.72 -7.28 -14.77
C ARG A 109 2.22 -8.41 -13.86
N SER A 110 1.31 -9.00 -13.11
CA SER A 110 1.56 -10.07 -12.12
C SER A 110 0.85 -11.37 -12.52
N ALA A 111 0.74 -11.61 -13.83
CA ALA A 111 0.18 -12.82 -14.41
C ALA A 111 -1.22 -13.20 -13.88
N TYR A 112 -2.03 -12.21 -13.47
CA TYR A 112 -3.38 -12.39 -12.94
C TYR A 112 -3.47 -13.21 -11.64
N VAL A 113 -2.34 -13.40 -10.94
CA VAL A 113 -2.33 -14.06 -9.64
C VAL A 113 -3.14 -13.24 -8.64
N ASP A 114 -4.06 -13.89 -7.91
CA ASP A 114 -4.76 -13.27 -6.79
C ASP A 114 -3.86 -13.30 -5.55
N GLN A 115 -3.09 -12.23 -5.35
CA GLN A 115 -2.09 -12.18 -4.30
C GLN A 115 -2.71 -12.13 -2.90
N VAL A 116 -3.92 -11.59 -2.76
CA VAL A 116 -4.62 -11.57 -1.47
C VAL A 116 -5.04 -12.98 -1.10
N GLN A 117 -5.69 -13.71 -2.02
CA GLN A 117 -6.08 -15.09 -1.77
C GLN A 117 -4.85 -15.99 -1.56
N TYR A 118 -3.80 -15.84 -2.38
CA TYR A 118 -2.56 -16.62 -2.23
C TYR A 118 -1.96 -16.49 -0.83
N LEU A 119 -1.91 -15.27 -0.27
CA LEU A 119 -1.37 -15.04 1.07
C LEU A 119 -2.23 -15.67 2.17
N LEU A 120 -3.56 -15.63 2.05
CA LEU A 120 -4.45 -16.31 3.00
C LEU A 120 -4.27 -17.83 2.97
N ASP A 121 -4.11 -18.40 1.78
CA ASP A 121 -3.99 -19.85 1.62
C ASP A 121 -2.60 -20.38 2.00
N ASN A 122 -1.60 -19.49 2.13
CA ASN A 122 -0.22 -19.81 2.45
C ASN A 122 0.27 -19.14 3.75
N SER A 123 -0.63 -18.75 4.65
CA SER A 123 -0.26 -18.26 5.98
C SER A 123 -1.28 -18.69 7.04
N ASP A 124 -1.07 -18.27 8.30
CA ASP A 124 -2.03 -18.54 9.39
C ASP A 124 -3.15 -17.47 9.46
N LEU A 125 -3.25 -16.58 8.47
CA LEU A 125 -4.28 -15.56 8.37
C LEU A 125 -5.53 -16.13 7.70
N ASN A 126 -6.70 -15.84 8.25
CA ASN A 126 -7.96 -16.49 7.84
C ASN A 126 -8.85 -15.60 6.97
N TYR A 127 -8.78 -14.28 7.14
CA TYR A 127 -9.71 -13.34 6.55
C TYR A 127 -8.97 -12.15 5.95
N ALA A 128 -9.46 -11.60 4.84
CA ALA A 128 -8.95 -10.35 4.31
C ALA A 128 -10.06 -9.39 3.89
N ALA A 129 -9.76 -8.10 3.95
CA ALA A 129 -10.49 -7.02 3.30
C ALA A 129 -9.56 -6.39 2.26
N TYR A 130 -10.05 -6.18 1.04
CA TYR A 130 -9.27 -5.60 -0.06
C TYR A 130 -10.02 -4.47 -0.74
N ALA A 131 -9.29 -3.39 -1.05
CA ALA A 131 -9.80 -2.25 -1.77
C ALA A 131 -8.84 -1.83 -2.90
N SER A 132 -9.33 -1.87 -4.14
CA SER A 132 -8.58 -1.42 -5.30
C SER A 132 -8.20 0.07 -5.16
N GLN A 133 -6.96 0.39 -5.55
CA GLN A 133 -6.46 1.74 -5.77
C GLN A 133 -6.06 1.97 -7.23
N TRP A 134 -5.85 0.92 -8.02
CA TRP A 134 -5.60 1.00 -9.45
C TRP A 134 -6.48 -0.03 -10.16
N LYS A 135 -7.37 0.41 -11.04
CA LYS A 135 -8.30 -0.50 -11.71
C LYS A 135 -8.56 -0.03 -13.13
N ALA A 136 -8.47 -0.96 -14.08
CA ALA A 136 -8.89 -0.77 -15.45
C ALA A 136 -9.03 -2.13 -16.14
N LYS A 137 -9.98 -2.24 -17.08
CA LYS A 137 -10.05 -3.37 -18.02
C LYS A 137 -8.81 -3.44 -18.90
N HIS A 138 -8.26 -2.28 -19.27
CA HIS A 138 -7.05 -2.16 -20.06
C HIS A 138 -6.46 -0.75 -19.93
N ILE A 139 -5.20 -0.64 -19.53
CA ILE A 139 -4.40 0.59 -19.52
C ILE A 139 -3.56 0.60 -20.79
N PRO A 140 -3.79 1.53 -21.73
CA PRO A 140 -3.10 1.58 -23.01
C PRO A 140 -1.75 2.32 -22.91
N SER A 141 -0.93 1.97 -21.92
CA SER A 141 0.39 2.57 -21.69
C SER A 141 1.41 1.49 -21.34
N ASN A 142 2.59 1.55 -21.94
CA ASN A 142 3.76 0.73 -21.63
C ASN A 142 3.51 -0.79 -21.58
N GLY A 143 2.43 -1.31 -22.17
CA GLY A 143 2.08 -2.74 -22.11
C GLY A 143 1.39 -3.20 -20.81
N ILE A 144 1.11 -2.30 -19.87
CA ILE A 144 0.50 -2.56 -18.56
C ILE A 144 -0.79 -3.38 -18.69
N GLY A 145 -1.68 -2.98 -19.60
CA GLY A 145 -2.90 -3.73 -19.88
C GLY A 145 -3.87 -3.79 -18.70
N LYS A 146 -4.45 -4.95 -18.41
CA LYS A 146 -5.48 -5.08 -17.38
C LYS A 146 -4.89 -4.87 -15.98
N MET A 147 -5.62 -4.16 -15.12
CA MET A 147 -5.16 -3.79 -13.79
C MET A 147 -6.27 -3.91 -12.76
N ASP A 148 -5.94 -4.55 -11.63
CA ASP A 148 -6.65 -4.46 -10.36
C ASP A 148 -5.61 -4.64 -9.25
N SER A 149 -5.18 -3.52 -8.68
CA SER A 149 -4.18 -3.44 -7.60
C SER A 149 -4.72 -2.57 -6.47
N GLY A 150 -4.39 -2.89 -5.23
CA GLY A 150 -5.04 -2.31 -4.06
C GLY A 150 -4.24 -2.40 -2.77
N ASN A 151 -4.93 -2.06 -1.69
CA ASN A 151 -4.48 -2.31 -0.34
C ASN A 151 -5.33 -3.43 0.26
N ALA A 152 -4.76 -4.22 1.18
CA ALA A 152 -5.46 -5.25 1.91
C ALA A 152 -5.16 -5.21 3.40
N ILE A 153 -6.11 -5.67 4.21
CA ILE A 153 -5.95 -5.95 5.64
C ILE A 153 -6.27 -7.42 5.82
N LEU A 154 -5.31 -8.21 6.28
CA LEU A 154 -5.46 -9.63 6.58
C LEU A 154 -5.46 -9.83 8.10
N SER A 155 -6.23 -10.80 8.58
CA SER A 155 -6.45 -11.06 9.99
C SER A 155 -6.72 -12.53 10.26
N LYS A 156 -6.35 -13.02 11.44
CA LYS A 156 -6.77 -14.33 11.95
C LYS A 156 -8.27 -14.40 12.26
N TRP A 157 -8.93 -13.27 12.46
CA TRP A 157 -10.36 -13.18 12.78
C TRP A 157 -11.13 -12.35 11.76
N LYS A 158 -12.42 -12.67 11.66
CA LYS A 158 -13.34 -12.07 10.70
C LYS A 158 -13.62 -10.61 11.03
N PHE A 159 -13.70 -9.78 9.99
CA PHE A 159 -14.09 -8.38 10.13
C PHE A 159 -15.61 -8.24 10.22
N THR A 160 -16.09 -7.34 11.07
CA THR A 160 -17.54 -7.05 11.20
C THR A 160 -18.03 -6.04 10.16
N ASP A 161 -17.15 -5.15 9.72
CA ASP A 161 -17.41 -4.17 8.66
C ASP A 161 -16.11 -3.78 7.96
N ALA A 162 -16.21 -3.31 6.71
CA ALA A 162 -15.07 -2.76 5.99
C ALA A 162 -15.50 -1.69 4.97
N LYS A 163 -14.70 -0.63 4.85
CA LYS A 163 -15.01 0.54 4.03
C LYS A 163 -13.79 1.05 3.29
N ARG A 164 -13.99 1.42 2.02
CA ARG A 164 -13.03 2.17 1.21
C ARG A 164 -13.40 3.65 1.19
N THR A 165 -12.49 4.51 1.61
CA THR A 165 -12.61 5.97 1.50
C THR A 165 -11.63 6.47 0.42
N PRO A 166 -12.11 7.00 -0.72
CA PRO A 166 -11.23 7.49 -1.78
C PRO A 166 -10.49 8.76 -1.34
N LEU A 167 -9.25 8.91 -1.81
CA LEU A 167 -8.44 10.09 -1.63
C LEU A 167 -8.39 10.93 -2.92
N PRO A 168 -8.11 12.25 -2.83
CA PRO A 168 -8.00 13.12 -4.00
C PRO A 168 -6.96 12.62 -5.02
N LEU A 169 -7.27 12.82 -6.30
CA LEU A 169 -6.37 12.50 -7.41
C LEU A 169 -5.30 13.58 -7.59
N ILE A 170 -4.17 13.21 -8.18
CA ILE A 170 -3.11 14.17 -8.55
C ILE A 170 -3.65 15.11 -9.62
N GLN A 171 -3.74 16.41 -9.31
CA GLN A 171 -4.38 17.41 -10.17
C GLN A 171 -3.47 17.90 -11.29
N SER A 172 -2.16 17.91 -11.05
CA SER A 172 -1.11 18.25 -12.01
C SER A 172 -1.00 17.26 -13.18
N GLN A 173 -1.54 16.04 -13.02
CA GLN A 173 -1.63 15.08 -14.12
C GLN A 173 -2.66 15.52 -15.16
N ASN A 174 -2.33 15.33 -16.44
CA ASN A 174 -3.31 15.51 -17.50
C ASN A 174 -4.48 14.51 -17.32
N PHE A 175 -5.64 14.88 -17.87
CA PHE A 175 -6.88 14.14 -17.61
C PHE A 175 -6.85 12.68 -18.09
N ILE A 176 -6.09 12.35 -19.15
CA ILE A 176 -5.97 10.98 -19.68
C ILE A 176 -5.15 10.13 -18.72
N VAL A 177 -3.98 10.62 -18.31
CA VAL A 177 -3.14 9.96 -17.31
C VAL A 177 -3.98 9.74 -16.05
N ARG A 178 -4.55 10.81 -15.49
CA ARG A 178 -5.38 10.75 -14.28
C ARG A 178 -6.56 9.76 -14.39
N TYR A 179 -7.16 9.62 -15.56
CA TYR A 179 -8.24 8.67 -15.81
C TYR A 179 -7.78 7.22 -15.63
N PHE A 180 -6.59 6.86 -16.12
CA PHE A 180 -6.01 5.52 -15.99
C PHE A 180 -5.15 5.32 -14.74
N TYR A 181 -4.75 6.39 -14.05
CA TYR A 181 -3.80 6.33 -12.94
C TYR A 181 -4.45 5.94 -11.61
N LEU A 182 -3.57 5.86 -10.60
CA LEU A 182 -3.85 5.52 -9.22
C LEU A 182 -4.92 6.44 -8.60
N LYS A 183 -5.87 5.82 -7.91
CA LYS A 183 -6.97 6.41 -7.15
C LYS A 183 -6.84 5.93 -5.71
N ARG A 184 -5.83 6.49 -5.02
CA ARG A 184 -5.44 6.15 -3.65
C ARG A 184 -6.65 6.15 -2.71
N ASN A 185 -6.59 5.37 -1.64
CA ASN A 185 -7.69 5.22 -0.70
C ASN A 185 -7.19 4.89 0.71
N ILE A 186 -8.06 5.16 1.68
CA ILE A 186 -7.99 4.59 3.03
C ILE A 186 -8.92 3.37 3.02
N LEU A 187 -8.37 2.19 3.30
CA LEU A 187 -9.13 0.99 3.60
C LEU A 187 -9.26 0.88 5.11
N GLU A 188 -10.49 0.87 5.62
CA GLU A 188 -10.82 0.59 7.01
C GLU A 188 -11.48 -0.79 7.11
N ALA A 189 -11.08 -1.59 8.09
CA ALA A 189 -11.79 -2.78 8.53
C ALA A 189 -12.00 -2.71 10.06
N ASN A 190 -13.12 -3.27 10.54
CA ASN A 190 -13.44 -3.32 11.96
C ASN A 190 -13.17 -4.72 12.50
N LEU A 191 -12.31 -4.81 13.51
CA LEU A 191 -12.04 -6.02 14.26
C LEU A 191 -12.70 -5.91 15.64
N GLU A 192 -13.51 -6.89 16.00
CA GLU A 192 -14.23 -6.91 17.28
C GLU A 192 -13.91 -8.17 18.07
N ASN A 193 -13.70 -8.01 19.38
CA ASN A 193 -13.54 -9.12 20.33
C ASN A 193 -14.11 -8.73 21.70
N LYS A 194 -14.95 -9.60 22.28
CA LYS A 194 -15.53 -9.42 23.63
C LYS A 194 -16.16 -8.04 23.89
N GLY A 195 -16.69 -7.39 22.85
CA GLY A 195 -17.31 -6.06 22.93
C GLY A 195 -16.35 -4.88 22.74
N GLU A 196 -15.06 -5.13 22.58
CA GLU A 196 -14.06 -4.13 22.19
C GLU A 196 -13.89 -4.11 20.67
N SER A 197 -13.76 -2.92 20.10
CA SER A 197 -13.67 -2.69 18.66
C SER A 197 -12.41 -1.89 18.34
N ILE A 198 -11.63 -2.39 17.38
CA ILE A 198 -10.43 -1.75 16.86
C ILE A 198 -10.62 -1.48 15.38
N LYS A 199 -10.45 -0.20 14.99
CA LYS A 199 -10.41 0.21 13.60
C LYS A 199 -9.02 -0.07 13.02
N LEU A 200 -8.96 -0.95 12.03
CA LEU A 200 -7.74 -1.24 11.28
C LEU A 200 -7.76 -0.41 10.00
N LEU A 201 -6.77 0.45 9.81
CA LEU A 201 -6.68 1.32 8.65
C LEU A 201 -5.39 1.08 7.89
N THR A 202 -5.50 0.96 6.57
CA THR A 202 -4.34 1.01 5.68
C THR A 202 -4.48 1.98 4.53
N THR A 203 -3.37 2.55 4.12
CA THR A 203 -3.28 3.46 2.98
C THR A 203 -1.98 3.26 2.23
N HIS A 204 -1.97 3.71 0.98
CA HIS A 204 -0.76 3.93 0.20
C HIS A 204 -0.91 5.31 -0.45
N LEU A 205 -0.13 6.29 0.00
CA LEU A 205 -0.24 7.68 -0.46
C LEU A 205 0.53 7.92 -1.76
N SER A 206 0.30 9.08 -2.38
CA SER A 206 0.94 9.42 -3.66
C SER A 206 2.43 9.74 -3.47
N ALA A 207 3.30 9.12 -4.26
CA ALA A 207 4.73 9.44 -4.32
C ALA A 207 5.02 10.59 -5.30
N TYR A 208 4.51 10.47 -6.53
CA TYR A 208 4.89 11.29 -7.70
C TYR A 208 4.04 12.55 -7.91
N ALA A 209 3.47 13.13 -6.84
CA ALA A 209 2.65 14.32 -6.96
C ALA A 209 3.53 15.58 -7.03
N LYS A 210 3.45 16.32 -8.13
CA LYS A 210 4.12 17.63 -8.32
C LYS A 210 3.31 18.83 -7.79
N ASP A 211 2.17 18.55 -7.16
CA ASP A 211 1.26 19.52 -6.58
C ASP A 211 1.00 19.19 -5.10
N ASP A 212 0.10 19.94 -4.45
CA ASP A 212 -0.24 19.74 -3.04
C ASP A 212 -1.03 18.45 -2.74
N THR A 213 -1.28 17.58 -3.73
CA THR A 213 -2.12 16.37 -3.56
C THR A 213 -1.63 15.52 -2.40
N LYS A 214 -0.32 15.27 -2.31
CA LYS A 214 0.25 14.45 -1.23
C LYS A 214 -0.01 15.04 0.15
N LYS A 215 0.20 16.35 0.32
CA LYS A 215 -0.11 17.10 1.55
C LYS A 215 -1.60 17.04 1.89
N ILE A 216 -2.47 17.20 0.89
CA ILE A 216 -3.93 17.12 1.06
C ILE A 216 -4.34 15.70 1.48
N GLN A 217 -3.76 14.66 0.88
CA GLN A 217 -4.01 13.27 1.24
C GLN A 217 -3.62 12.98 2.70
N LEU A 218 -2.43 13.43 3.13
CA LEU A 218 -2.00 13.35 4.53
C LEU A 218 -2.94 14.09 5.48
N GLY A 219 -3.37 15.30 5.11
CA GLY A 219 -4.32 16.09 5.90
C GLY A 219 -5.69 15.41 6.06
N ILE A 220 -6.21 14.81 5.00
CA ILE A 220 -7.46 14.02 5.04
C ILE A 220 -7.29 12.80 5.96
N LEU A 221 -6.19 12.07 5.81
CA LEU A 221 -5.89 10.92 6.67
C LEU A 221 -5.78 11.31 8.14
N LYS A 222 -5.05 12.39 8.45
CA LYS A 222 -4.90 12.91 9.81
C LYS A 222 -6.25 13.31 10.40
N THR A 223 -7.05 14.07 9.64
CA THR A 223 -8.41 14.46 10.05
C THR A 223 -9.29 13.25 10.33
N TYR A 224 -9.15 12.19 9.53
CA TYR A 224 -9.91 10.95 9.70
C TYR A 224 -9.57 10.26 11.03
N VAL A 225 -8.29 10.02 11.31
CA VAL A 225 -7.88 9.36 12.56
C VAL A 225 -8.09 10.25 13.80
N ASP A 226 -7.98 11.57 13.65
CA ASP A 226 -8.34 12.52 14.71
C ASP A 226 -9.82 12.42 15.08
N SER A 227 -10.70 12.23 14.09
CA SER A 227 -12.12 11.99 14.33
C SER A 227 -12.37 10.68 15.08
N LEU A 228 -11.65 9.60 14.75
CA LEU A 228 -11.74 8.33 15.48
C LEU A 228 -11.28 8.51 16.93
N ASN A 229 -10.14 9.18 17.13
CA ASN A 229 -9.60 9.44 18.46
C ASN A 229 -10.55 10.28 19.33
N GLN A 230 -11.12 11.35 18.77
CA GLN A 230 -12.10 12.20 19.48
C GLN A 230 -13.37 11.44 19.88
N LYS A 231 -13.75 10.41 19.12
CA LYS A 231 -14.89 9.53 19.43
C LYS A 231 -14.52 8.41 20.41
N GLY A 232 -13.28 8.35 20.89
CA GLY A 232 -12.78 7.28 21.75
C GLY A 232 -12.63 5.93 21.03
N GLN A 233 -12.64 5.92 19.69
CA GLN A 233 -12.49 4.70 18.92
C GLN A 233 -11.01 4.34 18.82
N LYS A 234 -10.64 3.12 19.25
CA LYS A 234 -9.29 2.60 19.12
C LYS A 234 -8.98 2.32 17.66
N PHE A 235 -7.77 2.64 17.22
CA PHE A 235 -7.35 2.37 15.87
C PHE A 235 -5.88 1.96 15.76
N ILE A 236 -5.58 1.21 14.70
CA ILE A 236 -4.24 0.95 14.22
C ILE A 236 -4.20 1.43 12.76
N LEU A 237 -3.32 2.38 12.46
CA LEU A 237 -3.11 2.95 11.13
C LEU A 237 -1.76 2.49 10.60
N ALA A 238 -1.73 1.93 9.39
CA ALA A 238 -0.50 1.43 8.79
C ALA A 238 -0.39 1.68 7.28
N GLY A 239 0.84 1.63 6.78
CA GLY A 239 1.10 1.51 5.34
C GLY A 239 2.20 2.43 4.84
N ASP A 240 2.25 2.56 3.52
CA ASP A 240 3.23 3.38 2.81
C ASP A 240 2.71 4.81 2.63
N PHE A 241 3.30 5.75 3.35
CA PHE A 241 2.90 7.15 3.31
C PHE A 241 3.66 7.92 2.23
N ASN A 242 4.66 7.28 1.61
CA ASN A 242 5.59 7.91 0.68
C ASN A 242 6.20 9.20 1.24
N SER A 243 6.28 9.38 2.56
CA SER A 243 6.80 10.60 3.20
C SER A 243 7.84 10.26 4.24
N LEU A 244 8.86 11.11 4.36
CA LEU A 244 9.93 10.93 5.33
C LEU A 244 9.49 11.30 6.76
N PRO A 245 10.05 10.66 7.79
CA PRO A 245 9.84 11.11 9.16
C PRO A 245 10.53 12.48 9.37
N PRO A 246 10.05 13.27 10.35
CA PRO A 246 10.81 14.41 10.83
C PRO A 246 12.21 13.97 11.29
N PHE A 247 13.18 14.88 11.18
CA PHE A 247 14.59 14.62 11.51
C PHE A 247 15.30 13.59 10.61
N SER A 248 14.77 13.34 9.40
CA SER A 248 15.52 12.64 8.36
C SER A 248 16.75 13.47 7.95
N VAL A 249 17.93 12.85 7.99
CA VAL A 249 19.21 13.50 7.65
C VAL A 249 19.30 13.76 6.14
N GLN A 250 18.91 12.78 5.33
CA GLN A 250 18.85 12.90 3.87
C GLN A 250 17.42 13.13 3.43
N THR A 251 17.20 14.17 2.63
CA THR A 251 15.87 14.57 2.14
C THR A 251 15.81 14.73 0.62
N SER A 252 16.93 14.54 -0.07
CA SER A 252 17.03 14.59 -1.53
C SER A 252 18.31 13.91 -2.01
N ASN A 253 18.41 13.68 -3.32
CA ASN A 253 19.57 13.10 -3.99
C ASN A 253 19.93 11.73 -3.42
N PHE A 254 18.95 10.83 -3.38
CA PHE A 254 19.18 9.46 -2.96
C PHE A 254 19.84 8.67 -4.11
N ASP A 255 20.71 7.72 -3.75
CA ASP A 255 21.58 7.04 -4.71
C ASP A 255 20.81 6.13 -5.69
N ASP A 256 19.57 5.76 -5.37
CA ASP A 256 18.64 4.98 -6.20
C ASP A 256 17.77 5.84 -7.12
N SER A 257 17.97 7.16 -7.16
CA SER A 257 17.25 8.08 -8.03
C SER A 257 17.69 7.92 -9.49
N ALA A 258 16.94 7.11 -10.25
CA ALA A 258 17.26 6.79 -11.65
C ALA A 258 16.44 7.59 -12.68
N CYS A 259 15.29 8.15 -12.31
CA CYS A 259 14.40 8.84 -13.25
C CYS A 259 14.92 10.22 -13.64
N THR A 260 15.19 10.44 -14.93
CA THR A 260 15.69 11.73 -15.46
C THR A 260 14.61 12.62 -16.08
N ASP A 261 13.45 12.05 -16.40
CA ASP A 261 12.44 12.70 -17.24
C ASP A 261 11.30 13.36 -16.43
N GLY A 262 11.48 13.46 -15.11
CA GLY A 262 10.62 14.19 -14.18
C GLY A 262 9.24 13.60 -13.89
N ASP A 263 8.66 12.74 -14.73
CA ASP A 263 7.29 12.23 -14.54
C ASP A 263 7.14 11.24 -13.37
N PHE A 264 8.22 10.53 -13.03
CA PHE A 264 8.31 9.61 -11.88
C PHE A 264 9.42 10.01 -10.91
N GLU A 265 9.82 11.28 -10.91
CA GLU A 265 10.78 11.79 -9.95
C GLU A 265 10.07 12.09 -8.62
N ALA A 266 10.29 11.23 -7.62
CA ALA A 266 9.80 11.40 -6.24
C ALA A 266 10.96 11.44 -5.23
N ASP A 267 12.08 12.03 -5.62
CA ASP A 267 13.31 11.91 -4.83
C ASP A 267 13.61 13.13 -3.94
N ASN A 268 12.86 14.22 -4.07
CA ASN A 268 13.04 15.42 -3.26
C ASN A 268 11.91 15.65 -2.24
N TYR A 269 12.23 15.41 -0.98
CA TYR A 269 11.35 15.50 0.18
C TYR A 269 11.61 16.76 1.02
N SER A 270 12.49 17.66 0.57
CA SER A 270 12.98 18.77 1.38
C SER A 270 11.88 19.74 1.83
N ALA A 271 10.76 19.81 1.08
CA ALA A 271 9.60 20.64 1.41
C ALA A 271 8.58 19.97 2.37
N GLU A 272 8.75 18.67 2.66
CA GLU A 272 7.77 17.87 3.42
C GLU A 272 8.31 17.28 4.73
N THR A 273 9.51 17.69 5.15
CA THR A 273 10.21 17.17 6.34
C THR A 273 9.41 17.22 7.64
N ASN A 274 8.41 18.09 7.75
CA ASN A 274 7.55 18.23 8.94
C ASN A 274 6.13 17.69 8.74
N TRP A 275 5.75 17.18 7.57
CA TRP A 275 4.37 16.78 7.30
C TRP A 275 3.91 15.59 8.14
N MET A 276 4.84 14.73 8.55
CA MET A 276 4.58 13.59 9.41
C MET A 276 4.56 13.94 10.91
N MET A 277 5.03 15.13 11.31
CA MET A 277 5.11 15.54 12.72
C MET A 277 3.77 15.41 13.47
N PRO A 278 2.61 15.84 12.91
CA PRO A 278 1.34 15.73 13.62
C PRO A 278 0.94 14.29 13.96
N PHE A 279 1.38 13.29 13.20
CA PHE A 279 1.10 11.89 13.53
C PHE A 279 1.93 11.45 14.73
N TYR A 280 3.22 11.80 14.77
CA TYR A 280 4.12 11.49 15.88
C TYR A 280 3.76 12.22 17.18
N GLU A 281 3.22 13.44 17.10
CA GLU A 281 2.80 14.22 18.26
C GLU A 281 1.52 13.69 18.92
N ASN A 282 0.61 13.10 18.13
CA ASN A 282 -0.70 12.69 18.63
C ASN A 282 -0.87 11.18 18.82
N TYR A 283 -0.02 10.37 18.19
CA TYR A 283 -0.19 8.92 18.14
C TYR A 283 1.11 8.19 18.43
N GLN A 284 0.99 7.02 19.06
CA GLN A 284 2.13 6.16 19.31
C GLN A 284 2.55 5.50 18.00
N ALA A 285 3.82 5.69 17.62
CA ALA A 285 4.42 5.06 16.46
C ALA A 285 5.10 3.73 16.84
N ALA A 286 5.05 2.74 15.96
CA ALA A 286 5.80 1.49 16.14
C ALA A 286 7.31 1.76 16.26
N ILE A 287 7.83 2.68 15.45
CA ILE A 287 9.18 3.22 15.58
C ILE A 287 9.06 4.64 16.15
N PRO A 288 9.34 4.85 17.45
CA PRO A 288 9.30 6.18 18.06
C PRO A 288 10.20 7.19 17.33
N LEU A 289 9.78 8.45 17.28
CA LEU A 289 10.51 9.50 16.56
C LEU A 289 11.92 9.71 17.12
N GLU A 290 12.09 9.62 18.44
CA GLU A 290 13.41 9.75 19.08
C GLU A 290 14.35 8.61 18.67
N ASN A 291 13.86 7.37 18.54
CA ASN A 291 14.66 6.25 18.06
C ASN A 291 15.06 6.45 16.59
N PHE A 292 14.13 6.94 15.76
CA PHE A 292 14.44 7.29 14.37
C PHE A 292 15.51 8.38 14.28
N LYS A 293 15.39 9.43 15.08
CA LYS A 293 16.35 10.54 15.15
C LYS A 293 17.74 10.10 15.62
N GLU A 294 17.81 9.16 16.56
CA GLU A 294 19.08 8.60 17.02
C GLU A 294 19.80 7.81 15.91
N ASN A 295 19.05 7.03 15.13
CA ASN A 295 19.63 6.25 14.03
C ASN A 295 18.64 6.04 12.88
N ASN A 296 18.65 6.97 11.91
CA ASN A 296 17.80 6.89 10.71
C ASN A 296 17.97 5.55 9.98
N SER A 297 19.22 5.11 9.77
CA SER A 297 19.55 3.96 8.91
C SER A 297 18.99 2.63 9.39
N LYS A 298 18.84 2.45 10.70
CA LYS A 298 18.28 1.23 11.32
C LYS A 298 16.77 1.07 11.08
N HIS A 299 16.14 2.10 10.56
CA HIS A 299 14.69 2.20 10.41
C HIS A 299 14.25 2.51 8.97
N PHE A 300 15.21 2.55 8.02
CA PHE A 300 14.89 2.65 6.61
C PHE A 300 14.11 1.43 6.14
N SER A 301 13.12 1.68 5.29
CA SER A 301 12.17 0.70 4.80
C SER A 301 12.07 0.65 3.29
N HIS A 302 12.78 1.48 2.53
CA HIS A 302 12.61 1.51 1.08
C HIS A 302 13.91 1.85 0.34
N THR A 303 14.01 1.32 -0.87
CA THR A 303 14.96 1.69 -1.94
C THR A 303 14.48 1.09 -3.27
N THR A 304 14.53 1.85 -4.36
CA THR A 304 14.14 1.36 -5.70
C THR A 304 15.27 0.60 -6.40
N ASP A 305 16.53 0.79 -5.99
CA ASP A 305 17.68 0.09 -6.56
C ASP A 305 17.72 -1.34 -6.07
N LYS A 306 17.53 -2.32 -6.97
CA LYS A 306 17.55 -3.74 -6.61
C LYS A 306 18.85 -4.19 -5.96
N ASN A 307 19.97 -3.51 -6.20
CA ASN A 307 21.30 -3.82 -5.64
C ASN A 307 21.68 -2.91 -4.46
N GLY A 308 20.93 -1.82 -4.25
CA GLY A 308 21.16 -0.85 -3.19
C GLY A 308 20.61 -1.33 -1.85
N TYR A 309 21.17 -0.82 -0.74
CA TYR A 309 20.59 -1.02 0.59
C TYR A 309 19.46 -0.01 0.85
N TRP A 310 18.64 -0.25 1.87
CA TRP A 310 17.61 0.70 2.31
C TRP A 310 18.21 2.07 2.54
N ASN A 311 17.56 3.12 2.04
CA ASN A 311 18.10 4.49 2.12
C ASN A 311 17.08 5.51 2.65
N ARG A 312 15.83 5.10 2.85
CA ARG A 312 14.78 5.98 3.40
C ARG A 312 13.71 5.21 4.14
N LYS A 313 13.00 5.89 5.03
CA LYS A 313 11.81 5.36 5.74
C LYS A 313 10.56 6.02 5.18
N VAL A 314 9.61 5.22 4.71
CA VAL A 314 8.32 5.70 4.17
C VAL A 314 7.11 4.88 4.64
N ASP A 315 7.37 3.75 5.29
CA ASP A 315 6.34 2.87 5.85
C ASP A 315 6.12 3.18 7.34
N TYR A 316 4.88 3.09 7.81
CA TYR A 316 4.51 3.47 9.18
C TYR A 316 3.46 2.56 9.81
N LEU A 317 3.46 2.55 11.15
CA LEU A 317 2.44 1.99 12.02
C LEU A 317 2.21 2.99 13.15
N PHE A 318 0.96 3.45 13.33
CA PHE A 318 0.53 4.38 14.35
C PHE A 318 -0.72 3.87 15.08
N THR A 319 -0.89 4.25 16.35
CA THR A 319 -2.10 3.93 17.13
C THR A 319 -2.42 4.99 18.17
N ASN A 320 -3.70 5.09 18.56
CA ASN A 320 -4.14 5.75 19.80
C ASN A 320 -4.41 4.76 20.96
N GLY A 321 -4.07 3.49 20.76
CA GLY A 321 -3.99 2.48 21.81
C GLY A 321 -2.58 2.40 22.38
N CYS A 322 -2.13 1.18 22.70
CA CYS A 322 -0.83 0.93 23.31
C CYS A 322 -0.03 -0.05 22.44
N PHE A 323 1.11 0.39 21.91
CA PHE A 323 2.16 -0.52 21.46
C PHE A 323 3.09 -0.84 22.63
N ILE A 324 3.44 -2.12 22.79
CA ILE A 324 4.38 -2.54 23.82
C ILE A 324 5.72 -1.85 23.59
N PRO A 325 6.30 -1.17 24.60
CA PRO A 325 7.57 -0.48 24.45
C PRO A 325 8.65 -1.40 23.86
N THR A 326 9.45 -0.86 22.93
CA THR A 326 10.57 -1.58 22.26
C THR A 326 10.18 -2.78 21.39
N SER A 327 8.88 -3.10 21.23
CA SER A 327 8.44 -4.20 20.36
C SER A 327 8.50 -3.87 18.86
N GLY A 328 8.57 -2.59 18.51
CA GLY A 328 8.56 -2.14 17.12
C GLY A 328 9.90 -2.34 16.41
N ASN A 329 9.87 -2.94 15.23
CA ASN A 329 11.07 -3.22 14.45
C ASN A 329 10.84 -3.08 12.94
N THR A 330 11.86 -2.64 12.20
CA THR A 330 11.90 -2.66 10.73
C THR A 330 12.77 -3.84 10.30
N LEU A 331 12.19 -4.82 9.62
CA LEU A 331 12.86 -6.09 9.31
C LEU A 331 13.67 -5.95 8.01
N GLN A 332 14.83 -5.32 8.14
CA GLN A 332 15.71 -4.94 7.02
C GLN A 332 16.42 -6.13 6.35
N GLN A 333 16.39 -7.32 6.93
CA GLN A 333 17.11 -8.50 6.44
C GLN A 333 16.44 -9.20 5.23
N TRP A 334 15.23 -8.79 4.82
CA TRP A 334 14.46 -9.43 3.75
C TRP A 334 14.48 -8.65 2.43
N MET A 335 15.65 -8.10 2.09
CA MET A 335 15.88 -7.28 0.90
C MET A 335 15.26 -7.84 -0.38
N GLN A 336 15.43 -9.14 -0.62
CA GLN A 336 15.04 -9.79 -1.87
C GLN A 336 13.52 -9.92 -2.09
N VAL A 337 12.73 -9.75 -1.03
CA VAL A 337 11.30 -10.11 -1.04
C VAL A 337 10.42 -8.98 -1.57
N SER A 338 10.86 -7.73 -1.39
CA SER A 338 10.19 -6.51 -1.85
C SER A 338 11.21 -5.38 -1.90
N ASP A 339 10.92 -4.31 -2.62
CA ASP A 339 11.63 -3.02 -2.51
C ASP A 339 11.24 -2.24 -1.25
N HIS A 340 10.38 -2.81 -0.40
CA HIS A 340 10.12 -2.34 0.96
C HIS A 340 10.47 -3.38 2.03
N ALA A 341 11.00 -2.91 3.16
CA ALA A 341 11.16 -3.70 4.39
C ALA A 341 9.88 -3.60 5.25
N PRO A 342 9.37 -4.72 5.79
CA PRO A 342 8.18 -4.66 6.63
C PRO A 342 8.48 -4.08 8.01
N ILE A 343 7.45 -3.51 8.62
CA ILE A 343 7.47 -3.05 10.01
C ILE A 343 6.55 -3.93 10.83
N VAL A 344 7.04 -4.39 11.98
CA VAL A 344 6.29 -5.18 12.95
C VAL A 344 6.24 -4.46 14.29
N VAL A 345 5.17 -4.69 15.06
CA VAL A 345 5.00 -4.19 16.43
C VAL A 345 4.02 -5.07 17.20
N THR A 346 4.10 -5.10 18.52
CA THR A 346 3.08 -5.73 19.37
C THR A 346 2.13 -4.68 19.94
N TYR A 347 0.84 -4.86 19.72
CA TYR A 347 -0.25 -4.03 20.25
C TYR A 347 -0.88 -4.70 21.47
N GLU A 348 -1.08 -3.95 22.54
CA GLU A 348 -1.79 -4.35 23.76
C GLU A 348 -3.26 -3.92 23.64
N LEU A 349 -4.18 -4.87 23.88
CA LEU A 349 -5.62 -4.68 23.69
C LEU A 349 -6.24 -3.73 24.70
#